data_AF-A0A3D0RKI6-F1
#
_entry.id   AF-A0A3D0RKI6-F1
#
_cell.length_a   1.000
_cell.length_b   1.000
_cell.length_c   1.000
_cell.angle_alpha   90.00
_cell.angle_beta   90.00
_cell.angle_gamma   90.00
#
_symmetry.space_group_name_H-M   'P 1'
#
loop_
_entity.id
_entity.type
_entity.pdbx_description
1 polymer ?
#
loop_
_entity_poly.entity_id
_entity_poly.type
_entity_poly.pdbx_seq_one_letter_code
_entity_poly.pdbx_strand_id
1 'polypeptide(L)'
;MDHSQSGGNILIADSGATKTDWCLTYGGEIVQRFSTKGISPVYQTEEEIAEEIRLHAYPLLKGKKVQSIHFYGSGCIPEKIVFVKNAIYRSFPID
;
A
#
# COMPACT_ATOMS: atom_id res chain seq x y z
N MET A 1 -29.07 12.55 -14.62
CA MET A 1 -27.99 11.80 -15.28
C MET A 1 -27.20 11.15 -14.16
N ASP A 2 -27.37 9.84 -14.02
CA ASP A 2 -26.66 9.03 -13.03
C ASP A 2 -25.21 8.90 -13.49
N HIS A 3 -24.30 9.65 -12.87
CA HIS A 3 -22.89 9.31 -12.94
C HIS A 3 -22.66 8.21 -11.91
N SER A 4 -22.95 6.98 -12.31
CA SER A 4 -22.47 5.78 -11.63
C SER A 4 -20.94 5.84 -11.68
N GLN A 5 -20.34 6.44 -10.65
CA GLN A 5 -18.90 6.46 -10.48
C GLN A 5 -18.45 5.03 -10.19
N SER A 6 -18.02 4.32 -11.24
CA SER A 6 -17.33 3.03 -11.18
C SER A 6 -15.91 3.15 -10.58
N GLY A 7 -15.64 4.16 -9.76
CA GLY A 7 -14.30 4.44 -9.27
C GLY A 7 -13.88 3.41 -8.24
N GLY A 8 -12.93 2.56 -8.63
CA GLY A 8 -12.36 1.54 -7.75
C GLY A 8 -11.76 2.12 -6.49
N ASN A 9 -11.72 1.33 -5.42
CA ASN A 9 -11.11 1.73 -4.15
C ASN A 9 -9.60 1.48 -4.24
N ILE A 10 -8.84 2.51 -4.60
CA ILE A 10 -7.41 2.39 -4.87
C ILE A 10 -6.63 2.87 -3.65
N LEU A 11 -5.72 2.03 -3.15
CA LEU A 11 -4.71 2.41 -2.18
C LEU A 11 -3.40 2.73 -2.88
N ILE A 12 -2.87 3.92 -2.68
CA ILE A 12 -1.59 4.36 -3.22
C ILE A 12 -0.61 4.48 -2.05
N ALA A 13 0.57 3.90 -2.20
CA ALA A 13 1.67 4.03 -1.27
C ALA A 13 2.87 4.67 -1.98
N ASP A 14 3.35 5.80 -1.46
CA ASP A 14 4.56 6.47 -1.91
C ASP A 14 5.62 6.39 -0.81
N SER A 15 6.68 5.63 -1.05
CA SER A 15 7.63 5.21 -0.04
C SER A 15 9.06 5.67 -0.32
N GLY A 16 9.55 6.55 0.55
CA GLY A 16 10.97 6.87 0.66
C GLY A 16 11.68 6.01 1.71
N ALA A 17 12.98 6.22 1.87
CA ALA A 17 13.79 5.51 2.87
C ALA A 17 13.33 5.74 4.33
N THR A 18 12.72 6.89 4.64
CA THR A 18 12.34 7.26 6.01
C THR A 18 10.84 7.21 6.28
N LYS A 19 10.00 7.38 5.25
CA LYS A 19 8.55 7.51 5.41
C LYS A 19 7.82 6.87 4.22
N THR A 20 6.69 6.23 4.50
CA THR A 20 5.71 5.83 3.49
C THR A 20 4.43 6.62 3.69
N ASP A 21 4.00 7.35 2.68
CA ASP A 21 2.69 8.01 2.63
C ASP A 21 1.67 7.10 1.97
N TRP A 22 0.55 6.87 2.65
CA TRP A 22 -0.56 6.06 2.17
C TRP A 22 -1.77 6.94 1.89
N CYS A 23 -2.41 6.71 0.74
CA CYS A 23 -3.58 7.45 0.29
C CYS A 23 -4.63 6.47 -0.23
N LEU A 24 -5.76 6.36 0.48
CA LEU A 24 -6.92 5.60 0.03
C LEU A 24 -7.86 6.53 -0.73
N THR A 25 -8.30 6.09 -1.90
CA THR A 25 -9.23 6.81 -2.77
C THR A 25 -10.51 6.01 -3.01
N TYR A 26 -11.61 6.71 -3.25
CA TYR A 26 -12.91 6.17 -3.62
C TYR A 26 -13.55 7.09 -4.66
N GLY A 27 -13.92 6.59 -5.84
CA GLY A 27 -14.50 7.49 -6.85
C GLY A 27 -13.55 8.59 -7.34
N GLY A 28 -12.24 8.38 -7.28
CA GLY A 28 -11.23 9.40 -7.57
C GLY A 28 -10.98 10.41 -6.43
N GLU A 29 -11.80 10.40 -5.38
CA GLU A 29 -11.67 11.28 -4.22
C GLU A 29 -10.84 10.64 -3.12
N ILE A 30 -10.10 11.47 -2.37
CA ILE A 30 -9.26 11.00 -1.27
C ILE A 30 -10.12 10.85 -0.01
N VAL A 31 -10.20 9.62 0.51
CA VAL A 31 -11.01 9.31 1.70
C VAL A 31 -10.18 9.12 2.96
N GLN A 32 -8.89 8.81 2.83
CA GLN A 32 -7.98 8.66 3.97
C GLN A 32 -6.52 8.88 3.56
N ARG A 33 -5.77 9.55 4.42
CA ARG A 33 -4.31 9.68 4.33
C ARG A 33 -3.67 9.37 5.68
N PHE A 34 -2.54 8.69 5.65
CA PHE A 34 -1.73 8.43 6.84
C PHE A 34 -0.30 8.10 6.40
N SER A 35 0.62 8.02 7.36
CA SER A 35 2.02 7.68 7.07
C SER A 35 2.52 6.61 8.03
N THR A 36 3.44 5.78 7.54
CA THR A 36 4.19 4.79 8.32
C THR A 36 5.69 5.00 8.11
N LYS A 37 6.53 4.12 8.70
CA LYS A 37 7.96 4.12 8.40
C LYS A 37 8.20 3.84 6.91
N GLY A 38 9.33 4.31 6.40
CA GLY A 38 9.80 4.04 5.05
C GLY A 38 9.92 2.54 4.78
N ILE A 39 9.54 2.15 3.56
CA ILE A 39 9.59 0.79 3.05
C ILE A 39 10.54 0.78 1.85
N SER A 40 11.62 0.01 1.95
CA SER A 40 12.61 -0.07 0.89
C SER A 40 13.16 -1.49 0.74
N PRO A 41 12.98 -2.15 -0.42
CA PRO A 41 13.51 -3.50 -0.67
C PRO A 41 15.04 -3.54 -0.86
N VAL A 42 15.71 -2.38 -0.76
CA VAL A 42 17.17 -2.28 -0.72
C VAL A 42 17.69 -2.56 0.69
N TYR A 43 16.94 -2.15 1.72
CA TYR A 43 17.37 -2.23 3.12
C TYR A 43 16.58 -3.22 3.96
N GLN A 44 15.39 -3.61 3.50
CA GLN A 44 14.49 -4.51 4.24
C GLN A 44 14.25 -5.81 3.46
N THR A 45 14.07 -6.91 4.20
CA THR A 45 13.64 -8.20 3.65
C THR A 45 12.15 -8.20 3.31
N GLU A 46 11.69 -9.20 2.56
CA GLU A 46 10.25 -9.39 2.29
C GLU A 46 9.45 -9.50 3.59
N GLU A 47 9.97 -10.23 4.58
CA GLU A 47 9.33 -10.43 5.88
C GLU A 47 9.23 -9.13 6.69
N GLU A 48 10.31 -8.33 6.73
CA GLU A 48 10.32 -7.05 7.43
C GLU A 48 9.33 -6.05 6.82
N ILE A 49 9.24 -6.03 5.49
CA ILE A 49 8.24 -5.21 4.77
C ILE A 49 6.83 -5.70 5.11
N ALA A 50 6.61 -7.00 5.09
CA ALA A 50 5.29 -7.58 5.36
C ALA A 50 4.83 -7.28 6.80
N GLU A 51 5.76 -7.35 7.76
CA GLU A 51 5.54 -7.04 9.17
C GLU A 51 5.22 -5.55 9.38
N GLU A 52 6.00 -4.64 8.79
CA GLU A 52 5.74 -3.19 8.85
C GLU A 52 4.33 -2.86 8.36
N ILE A 53 3.92 -3.39 7.20
CA ILE A 53 2.58 -3.17 6.65
C ILE A 53 1.52 -3.76 7.58
N ARG A 54 1.71 -5.00 8.06
CA ARG A 54 0.72 -5.69 8.91
C ARG A 54 0.51 -5.02 10.27
N LEU A 55 1.58 -4.49 10.87
CA LEU A 55 1.54 -3.89 12.20
C LEU A 55 1.14 -2.42 12.18
N HIS A 56 1.47 -1.67 11.12
CA HIS A 56 1.34 -0.22 11.12
C HIS A 56 0.38 0.32 10.05
N ALA A 57 0.34 -0.26 8.84
CA ALA A 57 -0.54 0.24 7.77
C ALA A 57 -1.91 -0.44 7.77
N TYR A 58 -1.94 -1.78 7.79
CA TYR A 58 -3.18 -2.57 7.70
C TYR A 58 -4.21 -2.25 8.79
N PRO A 59 -3.84 -2.04 10.08
CA PRO A 59 -4.81 -1.71 11.12
C PRO A 59 -5.59 -0.41 10.84
N LEU A 60 -4.97 0.55 10.15
CA LEU A 60 -5.60 1.81 9.75
C LEU A 60 -6.53 1.67 8.55
N LEU A 61 -6.45 0.55 7.84
CA LEU A 61 -7.27 0.20 6.68
C LEU A 61 -8.36 -0.83 7.00
N LYS A 62 -8.44 -1.32 8.25
CA LYS A 62 -9.46 -2.29 8.66
C LYS A 62 -10.88 -1.76 8.40
N GLY A 63 -11.71 -2.61 7.81
CA GLY A 63 -13.09 -2.25 7.42
C GLY A 63 -13.19 -1.39 6.17
N LYS A 64 -12.07 -1.03 5.53
CA LYS A 64 -12.06 -0.40 4.20
C LYS A 64 -11.94 -1.48 3.13
N LYS A 65 -12.77 -1.40 2.09
CA LYS A 65 -12.61 -2.24 0.89
C LYS A 65 -11.47 -1.66 0.06
N VAL A 66 -10.39 -2.41 -0.13
CA VAL A 66 -9.28 -2.05 -1.04
C VAL A 66 -9.34 -2.97 -2.24
N GLN A 67 -9.48 -2.42 -3.45
CA GLN A 67 -9.61 -3.20 -4.68
C GLN A 67 -8.28 -3.35 -5.42
N SER A 68 -7.44 -2.32 -5.35
CA SER A 68 -6.09 -2.35 -5.91
C SER A 68 -5.14 -1.57 -5.02
N ILE A 69 -3.87 -1.98 -5.06
CA ILE A 69 -2.76 -1.33 -4.35
C ILE A 69 -1.70 -0.95 -5.37
N HIS A 70 -1.31 0.31 -5.39
CA HIS A 70 -0.20 0.82 -6.20
C HIS A 70 0.90 1.29 -5.26
N PHE A 71 2.04 0.61 -5.31
CA PHE A 71 3.19 0.92 -4.50
C PHE A 71 4.28 1.56 -5.37
N TYR A 72 4.74 2.73 -4.96
CA TYR A 72 5.89 3.43 -5.50
C TYR A 72 6.90 3.57 -4.38
N GLY A 73 8.14 3.13 -4.61
CA GLY A 73 9.13 3.27 -3.55
C GLY A 73 10.57 3.23 -4.01
N SER A 74 11.42 3.82 -3.18
CA SER A 74 12.87 3.84 -3.40
C SER A 74 13.43 2.42 -3.42
N GLY A 75 14.17 2.09 -4.48
CA GLY A 75 14.78 0.76 -4.63
C GLY A 75 13.89 -0.31 -5.25
N CYS A 76 12.67 0.03 -5.69
CA CYS A 76 11.82 -0.86 -6.50
C CYS A 76 12.34 -1.00 -7.95
N ILE A 77 13.52 -1.61 -8.11
CA ILE A 77 14.06 -2.05 -9.40
C ILE A 77 13.44 -3.40 -9.81
N PRO A 78 13.44 -3.78 -11.10
CA PRO A 78 12.75 -4.98 -11.60
C PRO A 78 12.99 -6.26 -10.78
N GLU A 79 14.22 -6.49 -10.34
CA GLU A 79 14.63 -7.66 -9.55
C GLU A 79 14.05 -7.65 -8.12
N LYS A 80 13.69 -6.47 -7.60
CA LYS A 80 13.21 -6.26 -6.24
C LYS A 80 11.70 -6.11 -6.14
N ILE A 81 11.01 -5.82 -7.25
CA ILE A 81 9.55 -5.63 -7.30
C ILE A 81 8.81 -6.85 -6.74
N VAL A 82 9.30 -8.07 -7.02
CA VAL A 82 8.63 -9.31 -6.58
C VAL A 82 8.54 -9.42 -5.06
N PHE A 83 9.58 -9.02 -4.32
CA PHE A 83 9.59 -9.07 -2.85
C PHE A 83 8.58 -8.10 -2.26
N VAL A 84 8.53 -6.86 -2.77
CA VAL A 84 7.55 -5.86 -2.30
C VAL A 84 6.12 -6.32 -2.61
N LYS A 85 5.90 -6.88 -3.80
CA LYS A 85 4.61 -7.41 -4.22
C LYS A 85 4.16 -8.54 -3.29
N ASN A 86 5.02 -9.52 -3.04
CA ASN A 86 4.74 -10.64 -2.14
C ASN A 86 4.46 -10.18 -0.71
N ALA A 87 5.27 -9.25 -0.19
CA ALA A 87 5.09 -8.69 1.14
C ALA A 87 3.70 -8.03 1.27
N ILE A 88 3.32 -7.18 0.31
CA ILE A 88 1.98 -6.57 0.27
C ILE A 88 0.90 -7.66 0.26
N TYR A 89 0.97 -8.66 -0.63
CA TYR A 89 -0.03 -9.73 -0.67
C TYR A 89 -0.16 -10.51 0.64
N ARG A 90 0.94 -10.69 1.38
CA ARG A 90 0.95 -11.38 2.68
C ARG A 90 0.42 -10.51 3.82
N SER A 91 0.50 -9.19 3.70
CA SER A 91 0.08 -8.25 4.75
C SER A 91 -1.40 -7.92 4.73
N PHE A 92 -2.06 -8.06 3.58
CA PHE A 92 -3.51 -7.90 3.46
C PHE A 92 -4.18 -9.27 3.46
N PRO A 93 -5.26 -9.48 4.23
CA PRO A 93 -6.00 -10.74 4.17
C PRO A 93 -6.49 -10.96 2.74
N ILE A 94 -6.26 -12.17 2.23
CA ILE A 94 -6.91 -12.68 1.04
C ILE A 94 -8.18 -13.35 1.56
N ASP A 95 -9.32 -12.67 1.42
CA ASP A 95 -10.62 -13.33 1.51
C ASP A 95 -10.88 -14.11 0.22
#